data_AF-A0A2C9XWX8-F1
#
_entry.id   AF-A0A2C9XWX8-F1
#
_cell.length_a   1.000
_cell.length_b   1.000
_cell.length_c   1.000
_cell.angle_alpha   90.00
_cell.angle_beta   90.00
_cell.angle_gamma   90.00
#
_symmetry.space_group_name_H-M   'P 1'
#
loop_
_entity.id
_entity.type
_entity.pdbx_description
1 polymer ?
#
loop_
_entity_poly.entity_id
_entity_poly.type
_entity_poly.pdbx_seq_one_letter_code
_entity_poly.pdbx_strand_id
1 'polypeptide(L)'
;MLKFNRSGEPFNPMRISSAVESLRLSLPIMRTPQKDIICFKNGVYELKTQTFRPHNKKDWLLVSNDIDYYPAKENESFETHAPNFAKWLKRASGRL
;
A
#
# COMPACT_ATOMS: atom_id res chain seq x y z
N MET A 1 -22.11 12.98 33.62
CA MET A 1 -20.87 12.23 33.92
C MET A 1 -19.74 12.83 33.11
N LEU A 2 -18.80 13.51 33.77
CA LEU A 2 -17.63 14.12 33.11
C LEU A 2 -16.71 12.99 32.64
N LYS A 3 -16.45 12.93 31.33
CA LYS A 3 -15.43 12.01 30.80
C LYS A 3 -14.07 12.70 30.99
N PHE A 4 -13.12 12.00 31.58
CA PHE A 4 -11.73 12.45 31.73
C PHE A 4 -10.85 11.58 30.84
N ASN A 5 -9.78 12.16 30.29
CA ASN A 5 -8.78 11.37 29.56
C ASN A 5 -7.89 10.58 30.55
N ARG A 6 -6.97 9.76 30.04
CA ARG A 6 -6.06 8.94 30.88
C ARG A 6 -5.18 9.76 31.83
N SER A 7 -5.06 11.07 31.61
CA SER A 7 -4.26 12.00 32.41
C SER A 7 -5.08 12.80 33.44
N GLY A 8 -6.39 12.54 33.57
CA GLY A 8 -7.26 13.24 34.52
C GLY A 8 -7.76 14.62 34.05
N GLU A 9 -7.47 15.01 32.81
CA GLU A 9 -7.95 16.26 32.22
C GLU A 9 -9.38 16.11 31.66
N PRO A 10 -10.23 17.15 31.75
CA PRO A 10 -11.58 17.11 31.18
C PRO A 10 -11.54 16.79 29.69
N PHE A 11 -12.19 15.70 29.27
CA PHE A 11 -12.30 15.35 27.86
C PHE A 11 -13.23 16.34 27.17
N ASN A 12 -12.67 17.16 26.29
CA ASN A 12 -13.43 18.10 25.48
C ASN A 12 -13.42 17.64 24.00
N PRO A 13 -14.50 17.00 23.52
CA PRO A 13 -14.58 16.52 22.13
C PRO A 13 -14.48 17.66 21.11
N MET A 14 -14.91 18.88 21.45
CA MET A 14 -14.81 20.04 20.57
C MET A 14 -13.35 20.47 20.36
N ARG A 15 -12.51 20.41 21.40
CA ARG A 15 -11.08 20.71 21.28
C ARG A 15 -10.37 19.70 20.36
N ILE A 16 -10.75 18.43 20.45
CA ILE A 16 -10.21 17.37 19.58
C ILE A 16 -10.66 17.59 18.13
N SER A 17 -11.96 17.83 17.91
CA SER A 17 -12.50 18.08 16.56
C SER A 17 -11.82 19.30 15.92
N SER A 18 -11.71 20.41 16.66
CA SER A 18 -11.07 21.63 16.19
C SER A 18 -9.59 21.44 15.87
N ALA A 19 -8.86 20.67 16.69
CA ALA A 19 -7.47 20.32 16.40
C ALA A 19 -7.36 19.45 15.13
N VAL A 20 -8.25 18.46 14.95
CA VAL A 20 -8.28 17.61 13.75
C VAL A 20 -8.62 18.43 12.50
N GLU A 21 -9.59 19.34 12.57
CA GLU A 21 -9.94 20.24 11.47
C GLU A 21 -8.77 21.16 11.11
N SER A 22 -8.11 21.74 12.11
CA SER A 22 -6.92 22.58 11.91
C SER A 22 -5.78 21.78 11.23
N LEU A 23 -5.55 20.54 11.65
CA LEU A 23 -4.57 19.66 11.01
C LEU A 23 -4.95 19.32 9.57
N ARG A 24 -6.24 19.05 9.29
CA ARG A 24 -6.73 18.79 7.92
C ARG A 24 -6.44 19.97 6.98
N LEU A 25 -6.60 21.21 7.47
CA LEU A 25 -6.29 22.42 6.68
C LEU A 25 -4.79 22.55 6.35
N SER A 26 -3.92 21.99 7.20
CA SER A 26 -2.47 22.00 6.96
C SER A 26 -1.98 20.93 5.99
N LEU A 27 -2.83 19.93 5.66
CA LEU A 27 -2.45 18.85 4.77
C LEU A 27 -2.37 19.34 3.32
N PRO A 28 -1.37 18.90 2.54
CA PRO A 28 -1.31 19.22 1.13
C PRO A 28 -2.50 18.59 0.39
N ILE A 29 -3.03 19.32 -0.59
CA ILE A 29 -4.09 18.80 -1.46
C ILE A 29 -3.57 17.56 -2.18
N MET A 30 -4.24 16.43 -1.98
CA MET A 30 -3.90 15.18 -2.67
C MET A 30 -4.15 15.32 -4.17
N ARG A 31 -3.16 14.93 -4.98
CA ARG A 31 -3.35 14.83 -6.43
C ARG A 31 -3.85 13.44 -6.80
N THR A 32 -4.08 13.24 -8.10
CA THR A 32 -4.46 11.94 -8.64
C THR A 32 -3.39 10.89 -8.33
N PRO A 33 -3.77 9.74 -7.72
CA PRO A 33 -2.87 8.62 -7.52
C PRO A 33 -2.23 8.16 -8.83
N GLN A 34 -0.95 7.83 -8.79
CA GLN A 34 -0.26 7.31 -9.96
C GLN A 34 -0.89 5.98 -10.36
N LYS A 35 -1.32 5.92 -11.62
CA LYS A 35 -1.84 4.71 -12.25
C LYS A 35 -0.63 3.90 -12.73
N ASP A 36 -0.77 2.58 -12.80
CA ASP A 36 0.25 1.66 -13.28
C ASP A 36 1.41 1.36 -12.30
N ILE A 37 1.16 1.47 -10.99
CA ILE A 37 2.09 1.01 -9.95
C ILE A 37 1.42 0.01 -9.00
N ILE A 38 2.19 -0.96 -8.52
CA ILE A 38 1.80 -1.90 -7.45
C ILE A 38 2.58 -1.52 -6.20
N CYS A 39 1.86 -1.30 -5.09
CA CYS A 39 2.48 -0.96 -3.81
C CYS A 39 2.86 -2.21 -3.01
N PHE A 40 4.08 -2.21 -2.49
CA PHE A 40 4.64 -3.20 -1.58
C PHE A 40 5.13 -2.50 -0.30
N LYS A 41 5.36 -3.28 0.75
CA LYS A 41 5.84 -2.76 2.04
C LYS A 41 7.19 -2.07 1.91
N ASN A 42 8.06 -2.56 1.04
CA ASN A 42 9.42 -2.06 0.82
C ASN A 42 9.56 -1.14 -0.41
N GLY A 43 8.47 -0.79 -1.10
CA GLY A 43 8.52 0.11 -2.26
C GLY A 43 7.35 -0.04 -3.23
N VAL A 44 7.57 0.34 -4.48
CA VAL A 44 6.56 0.27 -5.56
C VAL A 44 7.16 -0.33 -6.81
N TYR A 45 6.38 -1.20 -7.46
CA TYR A 45 6.70 -1.76 -8.77
C TYR A 45 5.96 -1.00 -9.87
N GLU A 46 6.67 -0.45 -10.83
CA GLU A 46 6.10 0.31 -11.94
C GLU A 46 5.88 -0.59 -13.16
N LEU A 47 4.61 -0.74 -13.58
CA LEU A 47 4.21 -1.69 -14.61
C LEU A 47 4.70 -1.31 -16.00
N LYS A 48 4.85 -0.02 -16.28
CA LYS A 48 5.31 0.47 -17.59
C LYS A 48 6.80 0.21 -17.82
N THR A 49 7.61 0.51 -16.82
CA THR A 49 9.07 0.36 -16.89
C THR A 49 9.53 -1.02 -16.43
N GLN A 50 8.66 -1.78 -15.77
CA GLN A 50 8.97 -3.06 -15.15
C GLN A 50 10.12 -2.96 -14.15
N THR A 51 10.13 -1.88 -13.36
CA THR A 51 11.17 -1.61 -12.36
C THR A 51 10.59 -1.47 -10.97
N PHE A 52 11.40 -1.81 -9.98
CA PHE A 52 11.09 -1.60 -8.58
C PHE A 52 11.86 -0.39 -8.04
N ARG A 53 11.19 0.48 -7.26
CA ARG A 53 11.80 1.65 -6.63
C ARG A 53 11.24 1.93 -5.23
N PRO A 54 11.96 2.72 -4.40
CA PRO A 54 11.41 3.22 -3.15
C PRO A 54 10.12 4.02 -3.35
N HIS A 55 9.32 4.12 -2.29
CA HIS A 55 8.11 4.94 -2.30
C HIS A 55 8.42 6.40 -2.62
N ASN A 56 7.51 7.04 -3.34
CA ASN A 56 7.56 8.47 -3.58
C ASN A 56 6.23 9.09 -3.13
N LYS A 57 6.29 10.13 -2.30
CA LYS A 57 5.09 10.85 -1.81
C LYS A 57 4.25 11.43 -2.95
N LYS A 58 4.86 11.70 -4.10
CA LYS A 58 4.18 12.20 -5.32
C LYS A 58 3.31 11.14 -6.01
N ASP A 59 3.43 9.87 -5.63
CA ASP A 59 2.61 8.79 -6.16
C ASP A 59 1.18 8.80 -5.59
N TRP A 60 0.96 9.54 -4.49
CA TRP A 60 -0.32 9.65 -3.78
C TRP A 60 -0.97 8.29 -3.50
N LEU A 61 -0.15 7.35 -3.04
CA LEU A 61 -0.58 6.01 -2.64
C LEU A 61 -1.58 6.10 -1.48
N LEU A 62 -2.76 5.50 -1.68
CA LEU A 62 -3.80 5.43 -0.65
C LEU A 62 -3.70 4.16 0.20
N VAL A 63 -3.08 3.11 -0.34
CA VAL A 63 -2.99 1.80 0.28
C VAL A 63 -1.60 1.20 -0.01
N SER A 64 -1.03 0.53 0.98
CA SER A 64 0.15 -0.33 0.83
C SER A 64 -0.18 -1.75 1.24
N ASN A 65 0.42 -2.72 0.56
CA ASN A 65 0.38 -4.13 1.00
C ASN A 65 1.49 -4.36 2.05
N ASP A 66 1.26 -5.27 3.00
CA ASP A 66 2.25 -5.68 4.01
C ASP A 66 3.26 -6.74 3.50
N ILE A 67 3.31 -6.92 2.19
CA ILE A 67 4.18 -7.89 1.51
C ILE A 67 5.37 -7.15 0.92
N ASP A 68 6.57 -7.71 1.10
CA ASP A 68 7.79 -7.23 0.48
C ASP A 68 7.91 -7.74 -0.97
N TYR A 69 8.33 -6.87 -1.88
CA TYR A 69 8.73 -7.27 -3.22
C TYR A 69 10.14 -7.88 -3.20
N TYR A 70 10.31 -8.95 -3.97
CA TYR A 70 11.61 -9.56 -4.26
C TYR A 70 11.73 -9.75 -5.77
N PRO A 71 12.87 -9.39 -6.38
CA PRO A 71 13.14 -9.76 -7.76
C PRO A 71 13.25 -11.29 -7.87
N ALA A 72 13.03 -11.81 -9.08
CA ALA A 72 13.18 -13.22 -9.35
C ALA A 72 14.60 -13.70 -9.00
N LYS A 73 14.71 -14.79 -8.26
CA LYS A 73 15.98 -15.44 -7.96
C LYS A 73 16.52 -16.12 -9.22
N GLU A 74 17.83 -16.37 -9.22
CA GLU A 74 18.45 -17.16 -10.28
C GLU A 74 17.79 -18.54 -10.38
N ASN A 75 17.39 -18.94 -11.59
CA ASN A 75 16.63 -20.17 -11.87
C ASN A 75 15.22 -20.26 -11.25
N GLU A 76 14.65 -19.15 -10.79
CA GLU A 76 13.25 -19.13 -10.34
C GLU A 76 12.29 -19.29 -11.53
N SER A 77 11.44 -20.31 -11.46
CA SER A 77 10.44 -20.61 -12.50
C SER A 77 9.14 -21.11 -11.87
N PHE A 78 8.02 -20.90 -12.54
CA PHE A 78 6.73 -21.37 -12.02
C PHE A 78 6.67 -22.91 -11.95
N GLU A 79 7.30 -23.60 -12.89
CA GLU A 79 7.31 -25.07 -12.96
C GLU A 79 7.97 -25.70 -11.73
N THR A 80 9.01 -25.05 -11.22
CA THR A 80 9.84 -25.55 -10.13
C THR A 80 9.41 -25.00 -8.77
N HIS A 81 9.05 -23.71 -8.71
CA HIS A 81 8.76 -23.00 -7.46
C HIS A 81 7.26 -22.82 -7.18
N ALA A 82 6.41 -22.99 -8.19
CA ALA A 82 4.95 -22.91 -8.04
C ALA A 82 4.21 -23.94 -8.93
N PRO A 83 4.52 -25.26 -8.83
CA PRO A 83 4.10 -26.27 -9.80
C PRO A 83 2.58 -26.39 -9.94
N ASN A 84 1.82 -26.20 -8.85
CA ASN A 84 0.36 -26.20 -8.89
C ASN A 84 -0.20 -24.98 -9.63
N PHE A 85 0.41 -23.81 -9.43
CA PHE A 85 0.05 -22.60 -10.17
C PHE A 85 0.36 -22.77 -11.66
N ALA A 86 1.51 -23.34 -12.01
CA ALA A 86 1.86 -23.64 -13.39
C ALA A 86 0.87 -24.61 -14.07
N LYS A 87 0.44 -25.67 -13.37
CA LYS A 87 -0.60 -26.61 -13.85
C LYS A 87 -1.94 -25.90 -14.05
N TRP A 88 -2.34 -25.09 -13.08
CA TRP A 88 -3.56 -24.29 -13.17
C TRP A 88 -3.52 -23.33 -14.37
N LEU A 89 -2.41 -22.61 -14.55
CA LEU A 89 -2.23 -21.66 -15.65
C LEU A 89 -2.32 -22.34 -17.02
N LYS A 90 -1.65 -23.50 -17.18
CA LYS A 90 -1.74 -24.32 -18.40
C LYS A 90 -3.19 -24.68 -18.72
N ARG A 91 -3.92 -25.21 -17.74
CA ARG A 91 -5.34 -25.56 -17.89
C ARG A 91 -6.23 -24.35 -18.19
N ALA A 92 -6.01 -23.22 -17.53
CA ALA A 92 -6.78 -22.00 -17.73
C ALA A 92 -6.54 -21.35 -19.11
N SER A 93 -5.32 -21.47 -19.65
CA SER A 93 -4.93 -20.90 -20.95
C SER A 93 -5.47 -21.68 -22.17
N GLY A 94 -6.16 -22.79 -21.96
CA GLY A 94 -6.68 -23.66 -23.04
C GLY A 94 -5.58 -24.44 -23.79
N ARG A 95 -4.33 -24.36 -23.36
CA ARG A 95 -3.21 -25.16 -23.88
C ARG A 95 -3.15 -26.47 -23.10
N LEU A 96 -3.85 -27.48 -23.60
CA LEU A 96 -3.62 -28.88 -23.24
C LEU A 96 -2.51 -29.45 -24.14
#